data_AF-Q5GEV9-F1
#
_entry.id   AF-Q5GEV9-F1
#
_cell.length_a   1.000
_cell.length_b   1.000
_cell.length_c   1.000
_cell.angle_alpha   90.00
_cell.angle_beta   90.00
_cell.angle_gamma   90.00
#
_symmetry.space_group_name_H-M   'P 1'
#
loop_
_entity.id
_entity.type
_entity.pdbx_description
1 polymer ?
#
loop_
_entity_poly.entity_id
_entity_poly.type
_entity_poly.pdbx_seq_one_letter_code
_entity_poly.pdbx_strand_id
1 'polypeptide(L)'
;MQDTLRITEIFHSLQGETRTAGLPTVFVRLTGCPLRCQYCDSAYAFTGGTIHTLDDIMGQVAAYRPRYVCVTGGEPLAQPNAIPLLKRLCDEGYEVSLETSGALDISAVDPRVSRVVDLKTPGSKEVTR
;
A
#
# COMPACT_ATOMS: atom_id res chain seq x y z
N MET A 1 7.21 21.24 -5.87
CA MET A 1 7.94 19.97 -5.65
C MET A 1 7.10 18.87 -6.25
N GLN A 2 7.69 17.88 -6.92
CA GLN A 2 6.92 16.73 -7.41
C GLN A 2 6.59 15.81 -6.23
N ASP A 3 5.34 15.39 -6.12
CA ASP A 3 4.93 14.41 -5.13
C ASP A 3 5.53 13.05 -5.51
N THR A 4 6.32 12.49 -4.61
CA THR A 4 7.06 11.23 -4.84
C THR A 4 6.80 10.22 -3.74
N LEU A 5 6.95 8.95 -4.09
CA LEU A 5 6.89 7.80 -3.18
C LEU A 5 8.07 6.88 -3.42
N ARG A 6 8.52 6.20 -2.36
CA ARG A 6 9.52 5.15 -2.42
C ARG A 6 8.84 3.81 -2.59
N ILE A 7 9.12 3.14 -3.69
CA ILE A 7 8.45 1.92 -4.14
C ILE A 7 9.42 0.76 -4.10
N THR A 8 8.98 -0.34 -3.50
CA THR A 8 9.68 -1.63 -3.50
C THR A 8 9.36 -2.37 -4.81
N GLU A 9 8.09 -2.45 -5.19
CA GLU A 9 7.65 -3.14 -6.41
C GLU A 9 6.24 -2.70 -6.85
N ILE A 10 5.99 -2.78 -8.16
CA ILE A 10 4.64 -2.68 -8.75
C ILE A 10 4.45 -3.87 -9.68
N PHE A 11 3.44 -4.70 -9.42
CA PHE A 11 3.21 -5.93 -10.18
C PHE A 11 1.73 -6.28 -10.29
N HIS A 12 1.38 -7.13 -11.24
CA HIS A 12 0.01 -7.60 -11.48
C HIS A 12 -0.10 -9.09 -11.14
N SER A 13 -0.99 -9.43 -10.21
CA SER A 13 -1.22 -10.80 -9.74
C SER A 13 -2.68 -10.97 -9.31
N LEU A 14 -3.00 -12.04 -8.58
CA LEU A 14 -4.29 -12.24 -7.91
C LEU A 14 -4.20 -11.80 -6.45
N GLN A 15 -5.23 -11.12 -5.93
CA GLN A 15 -5.31 -10.84 -4.50
C GLN A 15 -5.46 -12.14 -3.70
N GLY A 16 -4.61 -12.32 -2.69
CA GLY A 16 -4.59 -13.52 -1.86
C GLY A 16 -5.56 -13.46 -0.68
N GLU A 17 -5.96 -12.25 -0.26
CA GLU A 17 -6.60 -12.04 1.04
C GLU A 17 -7.86 -11.17 0.99
N THR A 18 -8.64 -11.23 2.07
CA THR A 18 -9.78 -10.34 2.35
C THR A 18 -10.88 -10.39 1.28
N ARG A 19 -11.50 -9.25 0.95
CA ARG A 19 -12.77 -9.15 0.22
C ARG A 19 -12.65 -9.42 -1.28
N THR A 20 -11.46 -9.21 -1.84
CA THR A 20 -11.19 -9.32 -3.28
C THR A 20 -10.27 -10.49 -3.61
N ALA A 21 -10.13 -11.45 -2.69
CA ALA A 21 -9.35 -12.67 -2.90
C ALA A 21 -9.74 -13.38 -4.21
N GLY A 22 -8.74 -13.77 -5.00
CA GLY A 22 -8.87 -14.39 -6.31
C GLY A 22 -9.03 -13.42 -7.48
N LEU A 23 -9.16 -12.11 -7.25
CA LEU A 23 -9.35 -11.12 -8.33
C LEU A 23 -8.02 -10.54 -8.84
N PRO A 24 -7.85 -10.38 -10.18
CA PRO A 24 -6.69 -9.72 -10.77
C PRO A 24 -6.51 -8.30 -10.24
N THR A 25 -5.37 -8.04 -9.61
CA THR A 25 -5.08 -6.83 -8.85
C THR A 25 -3.65 -6.37 -9.13
N VAL A 26 -3.48 -5.08 -9.42
CA VAL A 26 -2.17 -4.46 -9.42
C VAL A 26 -1.80 -4.08 -7.99
N PHE A 27 -0.65 -4.56 -7.54
CA PHE A 27 -0.08 -4.23 -6.24
C PHE A 27 0.92 -3.10 -6.40
N VAL A 28 0.77 -2.07 -5.57
CA VAL A 28 1.74 -0.98 -5.43
C VAL A 28 2.33 -1.12 -4.03
N ARG A 29 3.51 -1.75 -3.93
CA ARG A 29 4.20 -1.99 -2.67
C ARG A 29 5.17 -0.85 -2.37
N LEU A 30 4.82 -0.01 -1.41
CA LEU A 30 5.67 1.06 -0.90
C LEU A 30 6.82 0.48 -0.06
N THR A 31 7.85 1.29 0.18
CA THR A 31 9.01 0.94 1.01
C THR A 31 8.93 1.64 2.36
N GLY A 32 9.36 0.96 3.42
CA GLY A 32 9.47 1.50 4.78
C GLY A 32 8.25 1.16 5.64
N CYS A 33 8.51 0.84 6.90
CA CYS A 33 7.49 0.61 7.94
C CYS A 33 8.03 1.18 9.26
N PRO A 34 7.21 1.83 10.11
CA PRO A 34 7.64 2.21 11.45
C PRO A 34 7.71 0.99 12.39
N LEU A 35 6.97 -0.07 12.08
CA LEU A 35 6.91 -1.29 12.88
C LEU A 35 8.03 -2.29 12.53
N ARG A 36 8.38 -3.17 13.47
CA ARG A 36 9.34 -4.29 13.29
C ARG A 36 8.73 -5.61 13.78
N CYS A 37 7.51 -5.88 13.33
CA CYS A 37 6.77 -7.12 13.63
C CYS A 37 7.66 -8.34 13.38
N GLN A 38 7.89 -9.15 14.42
CA GLN A 38 8.82 -10.28 14.33
C GLN A 38 8.40 -11.37 13.32
N TYR A 39 7.11 -11.43 12.96
CA TYR A 39 6.54 -12.38 12.01
C TYR A 39 6.25 -11.75 10.63
N CYS A 40 6.85 -10.59 10.31
CA CYS A 40 6.66 -9.96 9.01
C CYS A 40 7.27 -10.83 7.90
N ASP A 41 6.41 -11.34 7.02
CA ASP A 41 6.80 -12.08 5.81
C ASP A 41 7.41 -11.18 4.72
N SER A 42 7.16 -9.88 4.79
CA SER A 42 7.55 -8.87 3.82
C SER A 42 8.64 -7.93 4.35
N ALA A 43 9.51 -8.41 5.24
CA ALA A 43 10.57 -7.62 5.87
C ALA A 43 11.54 -6.99 4.85
N TYR A 44 11.63 -7.56 3.64
CA TYR A 44 12.39 -7.00 2.53
C TYR A 44 11.89 -5.61 2.10
N ALA A 45 10.65 -5.25 2.39
CA ALA A 45 10.09 -3.93 2.09
C ALA A 45 10.43 -2.86 3.14
N PHE A 46 11.19 -3.17 4.20
CA PHE A 46 11.55 -2.19 5.24
C PHE A 46 12.58 -1.15 4.78
N THR A 47 13.43 -1.49 3.80
CA THR A 47 14.52 -0.65 3.29
C THR A 47 14.68 -0.85 1.78
N GLY A 48 15.63 -0.14 1.15
CA GLY A 48 15.86 -0.25 -0.30
C GLY A 48 14.86 0.59 -1.08
N GLY A 49 14.27 0.04 -2.14
CA GLY A 49 13.29 0.72 -2.97
C GLY A 49 13.83 1.88 -3.82
N THR A 50 13.03 2.32 -4.78
CA THR A 50 13.34 3.40 -5.73
C THR A 50 12.31 4.52 -5.60
N ILE A 51 12.72 5.76 -5.87
CA ILE A 51 11.81 6.91 -5.81
C ILE A 51 11.11 7.06 -7.15
N HIS A 52 9.79 7.13 -7.14
CA HIS A 52 8.94 7.36 -8.30
C HIS A 52 8.06 8.58 -8.06
N THR A 53 7.77 9.33 -9.12
CA THR A 53 6.71 10.35 -9.05
C THR A 53 5.35 9.67 -9.02
N LEU A 54 4.32 10.38 -8.54
CA LEU A 54 2.95 9.84 -8.62
C LEU A 54 2.53 9.55 -10.06
N ASP A 55 2.98 10.34 -11.04
CA ASP A 55 2.65 10.11 -12.45
C ASP A 55 3.31 8.85 -13.00
N ASP A 56 4.56 8.56 -12.63
CA ASP A 56 5.24 7.31 -13.01
C ASP A 56 4.51 6.09 -12.45
N ILE A 57 4.05 6.17 -11.19
CA ILE A 57 3.29 5.09 -10.53
C ILE A 57 1.97 4.87 -11.26
N MET A 58 1.22 5.95 -11.54
CA MET A 58 -0.07 5.87 -12.23
C MET A 58 0.07 5.32 -13.65
N GLY A 59 1.14 5.70 -14.36
CA GLY A 59 1.46 5.17 -15.68
C GLY A 59 1.77 3.66 -15.66
N GLN A 60 2.55 3.20 -14.68
CA GLN A 60 2.84 1.78 -14.49
C GLN A 60 1.58 0.98 -14.14
N VAL A 61 0.73 1.50 -13.26
CA VAL A 61 -0.56 0.87 -12.91
C VAL A 61 -1.45 0.76 -14.14
N ALA A 62 -1.62 1.85 -14.91
CA ALA A 62 -2.46 1.88 -16.09
C ALA A 62 -1.99 0.92 -17.20
N ALA A 63 -0.67 0.68 -17.32
CA ALA A 63 -0.12 -0.25 -18.32
C ALA A 63 -0.64 -1.69 -18.15
N TYR A 64 -1.00 -2.10 -16.93
CA TYR A 64 -1.60 -3.40 -16.66
C TYR A 64 -3.11 -3.47 -16.94
N ARG A 65 -3.76 -2.32 -17.20
CA ARG A 65 -5.21 -2.17 -17.39
C ARG A 65 -6.04 -2.84 -16.27
N PRO A 66 -5.74 -2.58 -14.98
CA PRO A 66 -6.40 -3.25 -13.88
C PRO A 66 -7.81 -2.72 -13.67
N ARG A 67 -8.65 -3.56 -13.07
CA ARG A 67 -9.85 -3.10 -12.36
C ARG A 67 -9.56 -2.79 -10.89
N TYR A 68 -8.72 -3.61 -10.26
CA TYR A 68 -8.39 -3.53 -8.84
C TYR A 68 -6.95 -3.09 -8.62
N VAL A 69 -6.74 -2.21 -7.64
CA VAL A 69 -5.40 -1.77 -7.21
C VAL A 69 -5.29 -1.89 -5.70
N CYS A 70 -4.26 -2.59 -5.22
CA CYS A 70 -3.94 -2.67 -3.79
C CYS A 70 -2.67 -1.87 -3.50
N VAL A 71 -2.78 -0.85 -2.65
CA VAL A 71 -1.62 -0.12 -2.13
C VAL A 71 -1.24 -0.74 -0.77
N THR A 72 0.00 -1.20 -0.65
CA THR A 72 0.51 -1.99 0.48
C THR A 72 1.99 -1.68 0.73
N GLY A 73 2.61 -2.26 1.76
CA GLY A 73 4.07 -2.33 1.98
C GLY A 73 4.81 -1.03 2.38
N GLY A 74 5.92 -1.09 3.11
CA GLY A 74 5.82 -1.64 4.46
C GLY A 74 4.54 -1.08 5.10
N GLU A 75 4.58 0.04 5.80
CA GLU A 75 3.33 0.75 6.16
C GLU A 75 3.10 1.87 5.13
N PRO A 76 2.08 1.79 4.26
CA PRO A 76 1.86 2.79 3.21
C PRO A 76 1.70 4.19 3.77
N LEU A 77 0.95 4.34 4.86
CA LEU A 77 0.65 5.65 5.45
C LEU A 77 1.87 6.29 6.12
N ALA A 78 2.99 5.58 6.23
CA ALA A 78 4.26 6.14 6.71
C ALA A 78 4.94 7.05 5.68
N GLN A 79 4.47 7.05 4.43
CA GLN A 79 4.92 7.99 3.41
C GLN A 79 3.86 9.06 3.15
N PRO A 80 4.22 10.36 3.17
CA PRO A 80 3.25 11.47 3.14
C PRO A 80 2.36 11.48 1.88
N ASN A 81 2.88 11.00 0.74
CA ASN A 81 2.18 11.04 -0.54
C ASN A 81 1.32 9.79 -0.83
N ALA A 82 1.17 8.89 0.15
CA ALA A 82 0.32 7.71 -0.02
C ALA A 82 -1.17 8.09 -0.13
N ILE A 83 -1.64 9.06 0.66
CA ILE A 83 -3.02 9.56 0.59
C ILE A 83 -3.32 10.21 -0.78
N PRO A 84 -2.47 11.13 -1.30
CA PRO A 84 -2.59 11.62 -2.67
C PRO A 84 -2.66 10.51 -3.74
N LEU A 85 -1.82 9.47 -3.64
CA LEU A 85 -1.86 8.33 -4.56
C LEU A 85 -3.20 7.59 -4.51
N LEU A 86 -3.67 7.24 -3.31
CA LEU A 86 -4.95 6.55 -3.11
C LEU A 86 -6.11 7.33 -3.73
N LYS A 87 -6.17 8.64 -3.49
CA LYS A 87 -7.20 9.51 -4.07
C LYS A 87 -7.14 9.49 -5.60
N ARG A 88 -5.94 9.64 -6.18
CA ARG A 88 -5.76 9.63 -7.64
C ARG A 88 -6.18 8.31 -8.28
N LEU A 89 -5.85 7.18 -7.65
CA LEU A 89 -6.29 5.87 -8.13
C LEU A 89 -7.82 5.76 -8.15
N CYS A 90 -8.50 6.27 -7.11
CA CYS A 90 -9.96 6.32 -7.11
C CYS A 90 -10.53 7.29 -8.15
N ASP A 91 -9.84 8.41 -8.44
CA ASP A 91 -10.27 9.39 -9.45
C ASP A 91 -10.17 8.83 -10.87
N GLU A 92 -9.25 7.90 -11.14
CA GLU A 92 -9.19 7.14 -12.41
C GLU A 92 -10.23 6.00 -12.50
N GLY A 93 -11.06 5.81 -11.47
CA GLY A 93 -12.13 4.82 -11.47
C GLY A 93 -11.73 3.40 -11.08
N TYR A 94 -10.52 3.20 -10.53
CA TYR A 94 -10.12 1.90 -10.00
C TYR A 94 -10.85 1.54 -8.70
N GLU A 95 -11.04 0.24 -8.45
CA GLU A 95 -11.44 -0.27 -7.14
C GLU A 95 -10.19 -0.44 -6.27
N VAL A 96 -10.00 0.49 -5.32
CA VAL A 96 -8.76 0.60 -4.54
C VAL A 96 -8.89 -0.03 -3.15
N SER A 97 -7.90 -0.84 -2.76
CA SER A 97 -7.70 -1.28 -1.38
C SER A 97 -6.41 -0.74 -0.79
N LEU A 98 -6.44 -0.42 0.50
CA LEU A 98 -5.28 -0.07 1.30
C LEU A 98 -5.08 -1.16 2.34
N GLU A 99 -3.91 -1.79 2.35
CA GLU A 99 -3.49 -2.70 3.42
C GLU A 99 -2.56 -1.96 4.37
N THR A 100 -2.97 -1.81 5.63
CA THR A 100 -2.27 -1.03 6.66
C THR A 100 -2.31 -1.75 8.00
N SER A 101 -1.33 -1.50 8.87
CA SER A 101 -1.35 -2.01 10.24
C SER A 101 -2.32 -1.23 11.14
N GLY A 102 -2.79 -0.06 10.70
CA GLY A 102 -3.56 0.88 11.51
C GLY A 102 -2.74 1.62 12.57
N ALA A 103 -1.40 1.57 12.49
CA ALA A 103 -0.52 2.29 13.42
C ALA A 103 -0.47 3.81 13.15
N LEU A 104 -0.90 4.24 11.97
CA LEU A 104 -1.01 5.63 11.56
C LEU A 104 -2.47 5.98 11.26
N ASP A 105 -2.80 7.27 11.32
CA ASP A 105 -4.17 7.74 11.15
C ASP A 105 -4.74 7.39 9.77
N ILE A 106 -5.83 6.62 9.79
CA ILE A 106 -6.57 6.19 8.59
C ILE A 106 -7.75 7.11 8.26
N SER A 107 -8.01 8.15 9.06
CA SER A 107 -9.17 9.04 8.90
C SER A 107 -9.11 9.88 7.62
N ALA A 108 -7.89 10.24 7.20
CA ALA A 108 -7.63 11.02 6.00
C ALA A 108 -7.63 10.19 4.70
N VAL A 109 -7.80 8.86 4.80
CA VAL A 109 -7.93 7.98 3.64
C VAL A 109 -9.26 8.23 2.95
N ASP A 110 -9.24 8.38 1.63
CA ASP A 110 -10.44 8.59 0.81
C ASP A 110 -11.52 7.53 1.11
N PRO A 111 -12.78 7.92 1.40
CA PRO A 111 -13.85 6.99 1.76
C PRO A 111 -14.15 5.90 0.72
N ARG A 112 -13.78 6.10 -0.55
CA ARG A 112 -13.91 5.11 -1.63
C ARG A 112 -12.94 3.94 -1.48
N VAL A 113 -11.85 4.11 -0.73
CA VAL A 113 -10.84 3.08 -0.53
C VAL A 113 -11.32 2.03 0.47
N SER A 114 -11.19 0.76 0.08
CA SER A 114 -11.39 -0.38 0.98
C SER A 114 -10.21 -0.48 1.94
N ARG A 115 -10.40 -0.02 3.19
CA ARG A 115 -9.39 -0.06 4.25
C ARG A 115 -9.32 -1.46 4.86
N VAL A 116 -8.25 -2.19 4.60
CA VAL A 116 -7.92 -3.47 5.22
C VAL A 116 -6.93 -3.21 6.34
N VAL A 117 -7.41 -3.32 7.58
CA VAL A 117 -6.60 -3.04 8.78
C VAL A 117 -6.19 -4.35 9.43
N ASP A 118 -4.90 -4.68 9.36
CA ASP A 118 -4.33 -5.85 10.02
C ASP A 118 -3.63 -5.42 11.32
N LEU A 119 -4.41 -5.40 12.41
CA LEU A 119 -3.94 -5.04 13.73
C LEU A 119 -2.87 -6.02 14.21
N LYS A 120 -1.70 -5.48 14.53
CA LYS A 120 -0.57 -6.29 14.98
C LYS A 120 -0.75 -6.65 16.45
N THR A 121 -1.02 -7.93 16.69
CA THR A 121 -1.23 -8.49 18.04
C THR A 121 0.04 -8.36 18.91
N PRO A 122 -0.02 -8.59 20.24
CA PRO A 122 1.17 -8.64 21.09
C PRO A 122 2.25 -9.61 20.61
N GLY A 123 1.86 -10.65 19.86
CA GLY A 123 2.79 -11.56 19.20
C GLY A 123 3.72 -10.88 18.19
N SER A 124 3.45 -9.64 17.77
CA SER A 124 4.34 -8.87 16.88
C SER A 124 5.61 -8.39 17.60
N LYS A 125 5.59 -8.34 18.95
CA LYS A 125 6.58 -7.69 19.82
C LYS A 125 6.68 -6.17 19.71
N GLU A 126 5.74 -5.52 19.02
CA GLU A 126 5.72 -4.06 18.94
C GLU A 126 5.31 -3.37 20.24
N VAL A 127 4.48 -4.02 21.08
CA VAL A 127 4.03 -3.45 22.37
C VAL A 127 5.17 -3.23 23.37
N THR A 128 6.25 -4.00 23.25
CA THR A 128 7.42 -3.93 24.14
C THR A 128 8.52 -3.01 23.62
N ARG A 129 8.30 -2.34 22.48
CA ARG A 129 9.32 -1.61 21.73
C ARG A 129 9.18 -0.10 21.87
#